data_AF-K5E173-F1
#
_entry.id   AF-K5E173-F1
#
_cell.length_a   1.000
_cell.length_b   1.000
_cell.length_c   1.000
_cell.angle_alpha   90.00
_cell.angle_beta   90.00
_cell.angle_gamma   90.00
#
_symmetry.space_group_name_H-M   'P 1'
#
loop_
_entity.id
_entity.type
_entity.pdbx_description
1 polymer ?
#
loop_
_entity_poly.entity_id
_entity_poly.type
_entity_poly.pdbx_seq_one_letter_code
_entity_poly.pdbx_strand_id
1 'polypeptide(L)'
;MTTKVATELIARLRKATGMPLLAAREALSQFPPDQQITMVEAAEQDGSGILRDPIEQDPVAGPIIETVLKAVSVRVREEHKQRMDDLRKTSPQMADFLSTGRGLCHRIWYDAKQLLESEHQISWRTPAEMNPQCAFD
;
A
#
# COMPACT_ATOMS: atom_id res chain seq x y z
N MET A 1 25.13 9.64 7.09
CA MET A 1 24.56 8.78 8.15
C MET A 1 25.65 7.82 8.59
N THR A 2 25.98 7.74 9.88
CA THR A 2 27.01 6.80 10.35
C THR A 2 26.49 5.36 10.26
N THR A 3 27.35 4.39 9.97
CA THR A 3 26.99 2.96 9.83
C THR A 3 26.20 2.41 11.03
N LYS A 4 26.44 2.98 12.21
CA LYS A 4 25.73 2.63 13.45
C LYS A 4 24.26 3.04 13.42
N VAL A 5 23.94 4.24 12.93
CA VAL A 5 22.55 4.73 12.84
C VAL A 5 21.76 3.92 11.81
N ALA A 6 22.36 3.58 10.68
CA ALA A 6 21.72 2.73 9.68
C ALA A 6 21.39 1.32 10.23
N THR A 7 22.30 0.73 11.02
CA THR A 7 22.08 -0.59 11.63
C THR A 7 20.93 -0.58 12.64
N GLU A 8 20.83 0.50 13.42
CA GLU A 8 19.76 0.67 14.41
C GLU A 8 18.38 0.80 13.76
N LEU A 9 18.25 1.62 12.72
CA LEU A 9 16.97 1.76 12.00
C LEU A 9 16.51 0.44 11.38
N ILE A 10 17.43 -0.36 10.85
CA ILE A 10 17.11 -1.69 10.32
C ILE A 10 16.57 -2.58 11.45
N ALA A 11 17.21 -2.61 12.62
CA ALA A 11 16.76 -3.43 13.74
C ALA A 11 15.36 -3.02 14.24
N ARG A 12 15.13 -1.71 14.35
CA ARG A 12 13.83 -1.13 14.73
C ARG A 12 12.74 -1.49 13.72
N LEU A 13 13.00 -1.28 12.42
CA LEU A 13 12.05 -1.60 11.36
C LEU A 13 11.64 -3.08 11.38
N ARG A 14 12.61 -3.98 11.51
CA ARG A 14 12.33 -5.42 11.62
C ARG A 14 11.46 -5.76 12.81
N LYS A 15 11.72 -5.11 13.95
CA LYS A 15 10.94 -5.32 15.17
C LYS A 15 9.49 -4.87 14.98
N ALA A 16 9.28 -3.74 14.31
CA ALA A 16 7.95 -3.19 14.06
C ALA A 16 7.14 -3.99 13.02
N THR A 17 7.81 -4.52 12.00
CA THR A 17 7.13 -5.12 10.81
C THR A 17 7.24 -6.65 10.73
N GLY A 18 8.12 -7.27 11.52
CA GLY A 18 8.48 -8.68 11.35
C GLY A 18 9.32 -8.98 10.12
N MET A 19 9.74 -7.96 9.35
CA MET A 19 10.48 -8.17 8.10
C MET A 19 11.83 -8.89 8.31
N PRO A 20 12.25 -9.75 7.37
CA PRO A 20 13.61 -10.26 7.32
C PRO A 20 14.65 -9.14 7.23
N LEU A 21 15.86 -9.41 7.74
CA LEU A 21 16.94 -8.40 7.82
C LEU A 21 17.27 -7.75 6.47
N LEU A 22 17.36 -8.55 5.42
CA LEU A 22 17.69 -8.05 4.08
C LEU A 22 16.55 -7.19 3.52
N ALA A 23 15.29 -7.59 3.72
CA ALA A 23 14.12 -6.84 3.27
C ALA A 23 14.01 -5.48 3.97
N ALA A 24 14.22 -5.44 5.29
CA ALA A 24 14.21 -4.17 6.04
C ALA A 24 15.31 -3.21 5.59
N ARG A 25 16.52 -3.74 5.32
CA ARG A 25 17.63 -2.94 4.77
C ARG A 25 17.29 -2.39 3.38
N GLU A 26 16.72 -3.22 2.52
CA GLU A 26 16.34 -2.82 1.16
C GLU A 26 15.24 -1.75 1.19
N ALA A 27 14.19 -1.93 1.98
CA ALA A 27 13.12 -0.95 2.15
C ALA A 27 13.67 0.42 2.54
N LEU A 28 14.53 0.49 3.56
CA LEU A 28 15.15 1.75 4.01
C LEU A 28 16.03 2.39 2.93
N SER A 29 16.76 1.59 2.14
CA SER A 29 17.67 2.11 1.11
C SER A 29 16.99 2.86 -0.02
N GLN A 30 15.68 2.68 -0.19
CA GLN A 30 14.89 3.36 -1.22
C GLN A 30 14.47 4.78 -0.83
N PHE A 31 14.82 5.24 0.38
CA PHE A 31 14.42 6.53 0.91
C PHE A 31 15.61 7.34 1.41
N PRO A 32 15.55 8.69 1.32
CA PRO A 32 16.47 9.60 2.00
C PRO A 32 16.54 9.36 3.52
N PRO A 33 17.69 9.65 4.18
CA PRO A 33 17.89 9.37 5.61
C PRO A 33 16.84 9.98 6.56
N ASP A 34 16.31 11.15 6.24
CA ASP A 34 15.23 11.81 6.96
C ASP A 34 13.93 11.02 6.87
N GLN A 35 13.56 10.57 5.67
CA GLN A 35 12.37 9.75 5.44
C GLN A 35 12.48 8.34 6.03
N GLN A 36 13.70 7.78 6.11
CA GLN A 36 13.94 6.51 6.79
C GLN A 36 13.53 6.55 8.26
N ILE A 37 13.83 7.64 8.97
CA ILE A 37 13.46 7.80 10.38
C ILE A 37 11.94 7.88 10.52
N THR A 38 11.30 8.75 9.74
CA THR A 38 9.83 8.91 9.73
C THR A 38 9.13 7.60 9.43
N MET A 39 9.63 6.82 8.45
CA MET A 39 9.06 5.52 8.10
C MET A 39 9.15 4.52 9.26
N VAL A 40 10.28 4.46 9.97
CA VAL A 40 10.46 3.56 11.12
C VAL A 40 9.56 3.97 12.28
N GLU A 41 9.48 5.27 12.59
CA GLU A 41 8.62 5.78 13.64
C GLU A 41 7.13 5.52 13.34
N ALA A 42 6.71 5.73 12.08
CA ALA A 42 5.36 5.41 11.65
C ALA A 42 5.06 3.91 11.79
N ALA A 43 5.97 3.04 11.38
CA ALA A 43 5.81 1.59 11.52
C ALA A 43 5.71 1.13 12.98
N GLU A 44 6.50 1.74 13.88
CA GLU A 44 6.46 1.46 15.32
C GLU A 44 5.14 1.92 15.96
N GLN A 45 4.57 3.03 15.50
CA GLN A 45 3.31 3.57 16.02
C GLN A 45 2.07 2.84 15.50
N ASP A 46 2.06 2.51 14.21
CA ASP A 46 0.92 1.88 13.54
C ASP A 46 0.67 0.46 14.04
N GLY A 47 1.73 -0.32 14.27
CA GLY A 47 1.64 -1.66 14.86
C GLY A 47 0.92 -2.71 14.01
N SER A 48 0.50 -2.39 12.79
CA SER A 48 -0.14 -3.35 11.87
C SER A 48 0.82 -4.39 11.30
N GLY A 49 2.13 -4.12 11.41
CA GLY A 49 3.18 -4.91 10.77
C GLY A 49 3.38 -4.60 9.28
N ILE A 50 2.62 -3.65 8.71
CA ILE A 50 2.68 -3.26 7.30
C ILE A 50 3.28 -1.86 7.17
N LEU A 51 4.23 -1.69 6.27
CA LEU A 51 4.78 -0.38 5.92
C LEU A 51 3.80 0.42 5.07
N ARG A 52 3.68 1.70 5.42
CA ARG A 52 2.93 2.71 4.65
C ARG A 52 3.90 3.70 4.04
N ASP A 53 3.57 4.26 2.89
CA ASP A 53 4.41 5.28 2.28
C ASP A 53 4.42 6.52 3.20
N PRO A 54 5.59 7.07 3.59
CA PRO A 54 5.68 8.27 4.42
C PRO A 54 4.85 9.46 3.91
N ILE A 55 4.63 9.58 2.60
CA ILE A 55 3.81 10.65 2.01
C ILE A 55 2.32 10.58 2.43
N GLU A 56 1.85 9.42 2.92
CA GLU A 56 0.52 9.29 3.51
C GLU A 56 0.35 10.10 4.80
N GLN A 57 1.44 10.48 5.46
CA GLN A 57 1.45 11.34 6.65
C GLN A 57 1.69 12.81 6.35
N ASP A 58 1.92 13.17 5.08
CA ASP A 58 2.08 14.57 4.69
C ASP A 58 0.75 15.33 4.87
N PRO A 59 0.74 16.51 5.52
CA PRO A 59 -0.50 17.21 5.85
C PRO A 59 -1.26 17.73 4.61
N VAL A 60 -0.61 17.81 3.44
CA VAL A 60 -1.23 18.23 2.17
C VAL A 60 -1.56 17.02 1.31
N ALA A 61 -0.59 16.12 1.08
CA ALA A 61 -0.78 14.97 0.21
C ALA A 61 -1.62 13.86 0.85
N GLY A 62 -1.51 13.63 2.16
CA GLY A 62 -2.25 12.59 2.89
C GLY A 62 -3.76 12.63 2.68
N PRO A 63 -4.44 13.78 2.91
CA PRO A 63 -5.88 13.92 2.66
C PRO A 63 -6.28 13.70 1.19
N ILE A 64 -5.42 14.06 0.23
CA ILE A 64 -5.64 13.83 -1.20
C ILE A 64 -5.57 12.32 -1.50
N ILE A 65 -4.55 11.63 -0.99
CA ILE A 65 -4.36 10.18 -1.12
C ILE A 65 -5.57 9.44 -0.55
N GLU A 66 -6.02 9.80 0.66
CA GLU A 66 -7.20 9.18 1.27
C GLU A 66 -8.46 9.37 0.41
N THR A 67 -8.69 10.59 -0.08
CA THR A 67 -9.84 10.91 -0.92
C THR A 67 -9.83 10.12 -2.22
N VAL A 68 -8.68 10.06 -2.89
CA VAL A 68 -8.50 9.30 -4.14
C VAL A 68 -8.71 7.81 -3.91
N LEU A 69 -8.07 7.21 -2.88
CA LEU A 69 -8.23 5.80 -2.55
C LEU A 69 -9.69 5.45 -2.28
N LYS A 70 -10.40 6.30 -1.53
CA LYS A 70 -11.83 6.10 -1.25
C LYS A 70 -12.67 6.15 -2.52
N ALA A 71 -12.46 7.15 -3.38
CA ALA A 71 -13.20 7.30 -4.63
C ALA A 71 -12.96 6.12 -5.59
N VAL A 72 -11.70 5.74 -5.79
CA VAL A 72 -11.32 4.59 -6.62
C VAL A 72 -11.87 3.29 -6.05
N SER A 73 -11.81 3.09 -4.73
CA SER A 73 -12.35 1.90 -4.08
C SER A 73 -13.85 1.73 -4.30
N VAL A 74 -14.63 2.81 -4.21
CA VAL A 74 -16.07 2.79 -4.52
C VAL A 74 -16.29 2.40 -5.98
N ARG A 75 -15.58 3.06 -6.91
CA ARG A 75 -15.70 2.79 -8.35
C ARG A 75 -15.39 1.32 -8.69
N VAL A 76 -14.23 0.82 -8.27
CA VAL A 76 -13.77 -0.55 -8.58
C VAL A 76 -14.71 -1.61 -7.99
N ARG A 77 -15.25 -1.39 -6.78
CA ARG A 77 -16.22 -2.31 -6.18
C ARG A 77 -17.55 -2.34 -6.92
N GLU A 78 -18.02 -1.17 -7.38
CA GLU A 78 -19.27 -1.09 -8.16
C GLU A 78 -19.10 -1.74 -9.54
N GLU A 79 -17.98 -1.50 -10.23
CA GLU A 79 -17.63 -2.18 -11.48
C GLU A 79 -17.55 -3.71 -11.30
N HIS A 80 -16.92 -4.16 -10.22
CA HIS A 80 -16.86 -5.59 -9.90
C HIS A 80 -18.25 -6.17 -9.68
N LYS A 81 -19.10 -5.50 -8.91
CA LYS A 81 -20.49 -5.92 -8.66
C LYS A 81 -21.27 -6.05 -9.97
N GLN A 82 -21.21 -5.05 -10.84
CA GLN A 82 -21.87 -5.08 -12.15
C GLN A 82 -21.37 -6.26 -13.00
N ARG A 83 -20.05 -6.48 -13.02
CA ARG A 83 -19.45 -7.62 -13.74
C ARG A 83 -19.92 -8.97 -13.18
N MET A 84 -20.10 -9.08 -11.86
CA MET A 84 -20.64 -10.30 -11.24
C MET A 84 -22.12 -10.51 -11.57
N ASP A 85 -22.92 -9.44 -11.62
CA ASP A 85 -24.32 -9.52 -12.01
C ASP A 85 -24.48 -9.94 -13.48
N ASP A 86 -23.62 -9.46 -14.38
CA ASP A 86 -23.59 -9.89 -15.77
C ASP A 86 -23.10 -11.34 -15.92
N LEU A 87 -22.05 -11.71 -15.19
CA LEU A 87 -21.53 -13.07 -15.20
C LEU A 87 -22.57 -14.06 -14.66
N ARG A 88 -23.35 -13.67 -13.64
CA ARG A 88 -24.40 -14.51 -13.07
C ARG A 88 -25.49 -14.89 -14.07
N LYS A 89 -25.72 -14.07 -15.11
CA LYS A 89 -26.69 -14.38 -16.19
C LYS A 89 -26.22 -15.53 -17.09
N THR A 90 -24.91 -15.75 -17.19
CA THR A 90 -24.32 -16.73 -18.13
C THR A 90 -23.62 -17.89 -17.43
N SER A 91 -23.05 -17.66 -16.25
CA SER A 91 -22.33 -18.64 -15.45
C SER A 91 -22.48 -18.33 -13.94
N PRO A 92 -23.61 -18.72 -13.31
CA PRO A 92 -23.88 -18.46 -11.90
C PRO A 92 -22.79 -18.96 -10.95
N GLN A 93 -22.30 -20.19 -11.18
CA GLN A 93 -21.27 -20.81 -10.34
C GLN A 93 -19.94 -20.04 -10.38
N MET A 94 -19.56 -19.53 -11.56
CA MET A 94 -18.36 -18.70 -11.70
C MET A 94 -18.54 -17.33 -11.04
N ALA A 95 -19.72 -16.72 -11.20
CA ALA A 95 -20.03 -15.46 -10.53
C ALA A 95 -19.94 -15.58 -9.00
N ASP A 96 -20.47 -16.66 -8.44
CA ASP A 96 -20.43 -16.87 -6.99
C ASP A 96 -19.00 -17.15 -6.50
N PHE A 97 -18.20 -17.93 -7.26
CA PHE A 97 -16.78 -18.14 -6.94
C PHE A 97 -15.97 -16.84 -6.91
N LEU A 98 -16.22 -15.93 -7.86
CA LEU A 98 -15.48 -14.66 -7.98
C LEU A 98 -16.08 -13.51 -7.13
N SER A 99 -17.29 -13.68 -6.58
CA SER A 99 -18.04 -12.63 -5.88
C SER A 99 -17.34 -12.04 -4.65
N THR A 100 -16.36 -12.75 -4.10
CA THR A 100 -15.60 -12.32 -2.92
C THR A 100 -14.73 -11.08 -3.18
N GLY A 101 -14.46 -10.75 -4.45
CA GLY A 101 -13.63 -9.59 -4.79
C GLY A 101 -12.17 -9.75 -4.38
N ARG A 102 -11.68 -10.99 -4.26
CA ARG A 102 -10.27 -11.31 -4.02
C ARG A 102 -9.37 -10.64 -5.07
N GLY A 103 -8.34 -9.94 -4.61
CA GLY A 103 -7.38 -9.23 -5.44
C GLY A 103 -7.83 -7.84 -5.90
N LEU A 104 -9.03 -7.37 -5.54
CA LEU A 104 -9.48 -6.03 -5.91
C LEU A 104 -8.60 -4.92 -5.31
N CYS A 105 -7.92 -5.19 -4.19
CA CYS A 105 -6.98 -4.25 -3.57
C CYS A 105 -5.88 -3.80 -4.56
N HIS A 106 -5.32 -4.73 -5.34
CA HIS A 106 -4.29 -4.43 -6.34
C HIS A 106 -4.82 -3.51 -7.45
N ARG A 107 -6.06 -3.73 -7.90
CA ARG A 107 -6.69 -2.86 -8.89
C ARG A 107 -6.94 -1.47 -8.34
N ILE A 108 -7.42 -1.38 -7.09
CA ILE A 108 -7.64 -0.10 -6.41
C ILE A 108 -6.33 0.67 -6.29
N TRP A 109 -5.25 0.02 -5.84
CA TRP A 109 -3.96 0.68 -5.69
C TRP A 109 -3.37 1.14 -7.01
N TYR A 110 -3.44 0.30 -8.05
CA TYR A 110 -2.99 0.67 -9.38
C TYR A 110 -3.73 1.90 -9.89
N ASP A 111 -5.07 1.87 -9.88
CA ASP A 111 -5.89 2.97 -10.38
C ASP A 111 -5.70 4.25 -9.55
N ALA A 112 -5.58 4.14 -8.22
CA ALA A 112 -5.32 5.27 -7.34
C ALA A 112 -3.94 5.89 -7.59
N LYS A 113 -2.90 5.06 -7.74
CA LYS A 113 -1.55 5.52 -8.05
C LYS A 113 -1.50 6.28 -9.37
N GLN A 114 -2.16 5.78 -10.41
CA GLN A 114 -2.25 6.47 -11.70
C GLN A 114 -2.91 7.84 -11.56
N LEU A 115 -4.02 7.92 -10.82
CA LEU A 115 -4.75 9.17 -10.59
C LEU A 115 -3.93 10.19 -9.79
N LEU A 116 -3.27 9.74 -8.73
CA LEU A 116 -2.39 10.56 -7.89
C LEU A 116 -1.23 11.16 -8.70
N GLU A 117 -0.60 10.35 -9.55
CA GLU A 117 0.49 10.82 -10.40
C GLU A 117 -0.01 11.84 -11.44
N SER A 118 -1.08 11.50 -12.18
CA SER A 118 -1.53 12.32 -13.31
C SER A 118 -2.21 13.62 -12.89
N GLU A 119 -3.05 13.58 -11.86
CA GLU A 119 -3.90 14.73 -11.48
C GLU A 119 -3.30 15.58 -10.36
N HIS A 120 -2.55 14.96 -9.46
CA HIS A 120 -2.03 15.62 -8.25
C HIS A 120 -0.50 15.70 -8.21
N GLN A 121 0.21 15.08 -9.16
CA GLN A 121 1.67 15.02 -9.19
C GLN A 121 2.25 14.42 -7.90
N ILE A 122 1.51 13.46 -7.31
CA ILE A 122 1.89 12.74 -6.10
C ILE A 122 2.44 11.36 -6.49
N SER A 123 3.75 11.18 -6.32
CA SER A 123 4.41 9.89 -6.48
C SER A 123 4.23 9.03 -5.23
N TRP A 124 3.10 8.32 -5.15
CA TRP A 124 2.76 7.40 -4.06
C TRP A 124 3.17 5.95 -4.35
N ARG A 125 3.73 5.26 -3.35
CA ARG A 125 4.02 3.81 -3.39
C ARG A 125 2.90 3.03 -2.74
N THR A 126 2.45 1.98 -3.44
CA THR A 126 1.36 1.12 -2.98
C THR A 126 1.81 0.24 -1.81
N PRO A 127 0.87 -0.32 -1.01
CA PRO A 127 1.21 -1.30 0.02
C PRO A 127 2.01 -2.50 -0.49
N ALA A 128 1.73 -2.98 -1.71
CA ALA A 128 2.49 -4.06 -2.34
C ALA A 128 3.95 -3.67 -2.66
N GLU A 129 4.18 -2.44 -3.10
CA GLU A 129 5.54 -1.93 -3.36
C GLU A 129 6.31 -1.67 -2.05
N MET A 130 5.62 -1.21 -1.01
CA MET A 130 6.20 -0.99 0.32
C MET A 130 6.49 -2.31 1.06
N ASN A 131 5.79 -3.39 0.72
CA ASN A 131 5.85 -4.67 1.41
C ASN A 131 5.93 -5.85 0.43
N PRO A 132 7.00 -5.96 -0.37
CA PRO A 132 7.10 -6.99 -1.42
C PRO A 132 7.11 -8.43 -0.88
N GLN A 133 7.41 -8.61 0.41
CA GLN A 133 7.34 -9.89 1.11
C GLN A 133 5.91 -10.32 1.50
N CYS A 134 4.94 -9.42 1.41
CA CYS A 134 3.56 -9.66 1.84
C CYS A 134 2.69 -10.06 0.65
N ALA A 135 1.86 -11.08 0.85
CA ALA A 135 0.78 -11.41 -0.06
C ALA A 135 -0.47 -10.62 0.34
N PHE A 136 -1.02 -9.85 -0.60
CA PHE A 136 -2.24 -9.08 -0.42
C PHE A 136 -3.35 -9.69 -1.28
N ASP A 137 -4.56 -9.74 -0.74
CA ASP A 137 -5.77 -10.23 -1.41
C ASP A 137 -6.94 -9.29 -1.11
#